data_AF-A0A0T6BIE8-F1
#
_entry.id   AF-A0A0T6BIE8-F1
#
_cell.length_a   1.000
_cell.length_b   1.000
_cell.length_c   1.000
_cell.angle_alpha   90.00
_cell.angle_beta   90.00
_cell.angle_gamma   90.00
#
_symmetry.space_group_name_H-M   'P 1'
#
loop_
_entity.id
_entity.type
_entity.pdbx_description
1 polymer ?
#
loop_
_entity_poly.entity_id
_entity_poly.type
_entity_poly.pdbx_seq_one_letter_code
_entity_poly.pdbx_strand_id
1 'polypeptide(L)'
;MDKALLHEMITELYQRTKAGELDRIERIKEINALVEAYHDSVGKSPDSAALERMANLIIYEELSDPHPDKMTREEYPIMSETQREERIKSEASEKLAEEYGADGRNYKVPTRRKRSSYEEKFVDRAARARNKERRNRYNDFVKGKSEGQFTVNIATGEKFIH
;
A
#
# COMPACT_ATOMS: atom_id res chain seq x y z
N MET A 1 -43.31 -1.26 4.76
CA MET A 1 -41.92 -0.95 5.09
C MET A 1 -41.22 -0.66 3.78
N ASP A 2 -40.60 0.49 3.65
CA ASP A 2 -39.92 0.86 2.40
C ASP A 2 -38.45 0.42 2.43
N LYS A 3 -37.83 0.28 1.25
CA LYS A 3 -36.42 -0.12 1.13
C LYS A 3 -35.47 0.82 1.89
N ALA A 4 -35.75 2.12 1.92
CA ALA A 4 -34.97 3.11 2.65
C ALA A 4 -35.06 2.88 4.16
N LEU A 5 -36.28 2.69 4.68
CA LEU A 5 -36.49 2.40 6.10
C LEU A 5 -35.82 1.08 6.50
N LEU A 6 -35.91 0.04 5.66
CA LEU A 6 -35.19 -1.21 5.87
C LEU A 6 -33.68 -0.98 5.96
N HIS A 7 -33.11 -0.19 5.06
CA HIS A 7 -31.69 0.14 5.06
C HIS A 7 -31.26 0.85 6.35
N GLU A 8 -32.06 1.80 6.84
CA GLU A 8 -31.82 2.52 8.09
C GLU A 8 -31.85 1.57 9.29
N MET A 9 -32.89 0.74 9.40
CA MET A 9 -33.02 -0.24 10.49
C MET A 9 -31.86 -1.25 10.53
N ILE A 10 -31.40 -1.74 9.37
CA ILE A 10 -30.21 -2.61 9.28
C ILE A 10 -28.96 -1.85 9.77
N THR A 11 -28.87 -0.56 9.46
CA THR A 11 -27.73 0.27 9.87
C THR A 11 -27.73 0.53 11.37
N GLU A 12 -28.88 0.78 11.98
CA GLU A 12 -29.03 0.89 13.43
C GLU A 12 -28.67 -0.42 14.14
N LEU A 13 -29.19 -1.54 13.65
CA LEU A 13 -28.87 -2.87 14.18
C LEU A 13 -27.37 -3.16 14.11
N TYR A 14 -26.70 -2.73 13.02
CA TYR A 14 -25.24 -2.79 12.92
C TYR A 14 -24.53 -1.94 13.98
N GLN A 15 -24.97 -0.71 14.24
CA GLN A 15 -24.35 0.14 15.26
C GLN A 15 -24.50 -0.46 16.67
N ARG A 16 -25.69 -0.98 17.01
CA ARG A 16 -25.95 -1.65 18.29
C ARG A 16 -25.10 -2.90 18.46
N THR A 17 -24.96 -3.70 17.39
CA THR A 17 -24.09 -4.89 17.37
C THR A 17 -22.64 -4.50 17.61
N LYS A 18 -22.16 -3.47 16.90
CA LYS A 18 -20.79 -2.96 17.03
C LYS A 18 -20.51 -2.38 18.42
N ALA A 19 -21.50 -1.77 19.05
CA ALA A 19 -21.43 -1.28 20.42
C ALA A 19 -21.45 -2.39 21.48
N GLY A 20 -21.75 -3.65 21.09
CA GLY A 20 -21.84 -4.79 22.00
C GLY A 20 -23.15 -4.82 22.80
N GLU A 21 -24.19 -4.12 22.34
CA GLU A 21 -25.50 -4.05 23.02
C GLU A 21 -26.38 -5.28 22.76
N LEU A 22 -26.07 -6.04 21.72
CA LEU A 22 -26.87 -7.17 21.25
C LEU A 22 -26.07 -8.47 21.28
N ASP A 23 -26.59 -9.46 21.99
CA ASP A 23 -26.08 -10.84 21.88
C ASP A 23 -26.44 -11.46 20.52
N ARG A 24 -25.69 -12.49 20.10
CA ARG A 24 -25.91 -13.20 18.83
C ARG A 24 -27.34 -13.71 18.68
N ILE A 25 -27.92 -14.29 19.74
CA ILE A 25 -29.26 -14.87 19.67
C ILE A 25 -30.31 -13.77 19.51
N GLU A 26 -30.16 -12.67 20.23
CA GLU A 26 -31.06 -11.51 20.16
C GLU A 26 -31.00 -10.85 18.79
N ARG A 27 -29.78 -10.67 18.26
CA ARG A 27 -29.54 -10.13 16.92
C ARG A 27 -30.20 -10.95 15.83
N ILE A 28 -30.11 -12.29 15.89
CA ILE A 28 -30.77 -13.18 14.93
C ILE A 28 -32.30 -13.03 15.01
N LYS A 29 -32.86 -12.91 16.21
CA LYS A 29 -34.31 -12.69 16.39
C LYS A 29 -34.76 -11.36 15.81
N GLU A 30 -34.03 -10.27 16.07
CA GLU A 30 -34.34 -8.95 15.51
C GLU A 30 -34.25 -8.95 13.98
N ILE A 31 -33.22 -9.60 13.40
CA ILE A 31 -33.08 -9.75 11.95
C ILE A 31 -34.27 -10.51 11.35
N ASN A 32 -34.66 -11.64 11.95
CA ASN A 32 -35.81 -12.42 11.47
C ASN A 32 -37.11 -11.61 11.53
N ALA A 33 -37.36 -10.92 12.64
CA ALA A 33 -38.53 -10.05 12.79
C ALA A 33 -38.56 -8.93 11.74
N LEU A 34 -37.40 -8.36 11.42
CA LEU A 34 -37.25 -7.33 10.40
C LEU A 34 -37.47 -7.86 8.98
N VAL A 35 -37.02 -9.08 8.68
CA VAL A 35 -37.30 -9.76 7.40
C VAL A 35 -38.79 -10.08 7.26
N GLU A 36 -39.43 -10.61 8.30
CA GLU A 36 -40.86 -10.90 8.32
C GLU A 36 -41.69 -9.63 8.16
N ALA A 37 -41.39 -8.58 8.94
CA ALA A 37 -42.08 -7.28 8.83
C ALA A 37 -41.96 -6.66 7.43
N TYR A 38 -40.79 -6.78 6.79
CA TYR A 38 -40.62 -6.35 5.41
C TYR A 38 -41.48 -7.18 4.45
N HIS A 39 -41.42 -8.51 4.57
CA HIS A 39 -42.18 -9.44 3.74
C HIS A 39 -43.69 -9.23 3.87
N ASP A 40 -44.22 -9.05 5.08
CA ASP A 40 -45.64 -8.80 5.32
C ASP A 40 -46.12 -7.48 4.70
N SER A 41 -45.23 -6.49 4.62
CA SER A 41 -45.58 -5.18 4.09
C SER A 41 -45.46 -5.06 2.56
N VAL A 42 -44.51 -5.77 1.94
CA VAL A 42 -44.22 -5.69 0.49
C VAL A 42 -44.71 -6.93 -0.27
N GLY A 43 -44.98 -8.03 0.43
CA GLY A 43 -45.32 -9.33 -0.14
C GLY A 43 -44.14 -10.04 -0.82
N LYS A 44 -42.91 -9.57 -0.60
CA LYS A 44 -41.68 -10.10 -1.21
C LYS A 44 -40.54 -10.06 -0.20
N SER A 45 -39.58 -10.98 -0.35
CA SER A 45 -38.35 -10.95 0.41
C SER A 45 -37.53 -9.68 0.13
N PRO A 46 -36.70 -9.24 1.10
CA PRO A 46 -35.72 -8.17 0.87
C PRO A 46 -34.78 -8.47 -0.31
N ASP A 47 -34.21 -7.41 -0.87
CA ASP A 47 -33.22 -7.51 -1.94
C ASP A 47 -31.94 -8.23 -1.49
N SER A 48 -31.20 -8.82 -2.42
CA SER A 48 -29.99 -9.61 -2.14
C SER A 48 -28.97 -8.82 -1.33
N ALA A 49 -28.73 -7.55 -1.69
CA ALA A 49 -27.80 -6.68 -0.97
C ALA A 49 -28.23 -6.43 0.48
N ALA A 50 -29.54 -6.36 0.78
CA ALA A 50 -30.02 -6.21 2.14
C ALA A 50 -29.86 -7.53 2.93
N LEU A 51 -30.15 -8.66 2.30
CA LEU A 51 -29.95 -9.99 2.88
C LEU A 51 -28.48 -10.27 3.19
N GLU A 52 -27.57 -9.87 2.30
CA GLU A 52 -26.12 -10.01 2.51
C GLU A 52 -25.65 -9.20 3.72
N ARG A 53 -26.10 -7.96 3.88
CA ARG A 53 -25.80 -7.14 5.06
C ARG A 53 -26.30 -7.79 6.36
N MET A 54 -27.50 -8.36 6.34
CA MET A 54 -28.06 -9.08 7.49
C MET A 54 -27.33 -10.39 7.76
N ALA A 55 -26.92 -11.13 6.74
CA ALA A 55 -26.12 -12.34 6.88
C ALA A 55 -24.76 -12.03 7.53
N ASN A 56 -24.08 -10.96 7.10
CA ASN A 56 -22.83 -10.51 7.72
C ASN A 56 -23.01 -10.11 9.19
N LEU A 57 -24.17 -9.58 9.57
CA LEU A 57 -24.50 -9.30 10.96
C LEU A 57 -24.67 -10.59 11.79
N ILE A 58 -25.24 -11.66 11.21
CA ILE A 58 -25.40 -12.93 11.93
C ILE A 58 -24.03 -13.51 12.33
N ILE A 59 -23.03 -13.40 11.45
CA ILE A 59 -21.66 -13.88 11.67
C ILE A 59 -20.67 -12.75 12.00
N TYR A 60 -21.15 -11.72 12.70
CA TYR A 60 -20.37 -10.51 12.96
C TYR A 60 -19.12 -10.80 13.79
N GLU A 61 -19.22 -11.66 14.79
CA GLU A 61 -18.11 -12.03 15.68
C GLU A 61 -16.98 -12.69 14.88
N GLU A 62 -17.34 -13.61 13.98
CA GLU A 62 -16.39 -14.27 13.10
C GLU A 62 -15.78 -13.27 12.12
N LEU A 63 -16.56 -12.39 11.48
CA LEU A 63 -16.01 -11.43 10.51
C LEU A 63 -15.15 -10.33 11.14
N SER A 64 -15.41 -9.99 12.40
CA SER A 64 -14.72 -8.90 13.10
C SER A 64 -13.50 -9.34 13.90
N ASP A 65 -13.31 -10.64 14.17
CA ASP A 65 -12.12 -11.14 14.88
C ASP A 65 -10.83 -10.83 14.11
N PRO A 66 -9.94 -9.97 14.64
CA PRO A 66 -8.71 -9.56 13.98
C PRO A 66 -7.53 -10.50 14.28
N HIS A 67 -7.74 -11.63 14.95
CA HIS A 67 -6.63 -12.48 15.38
C HIS A 67 -5.81 -12.99 14.17
N PRO A 68 -4.47 -12.85 14.18
CA PRO A 68 -3.63 -13.20 13.04
C PRO A 68 -3.67 -14.71 12.72
N ASP A 69 -3.77 -15.55 13.75
CA ASP A 69 -3.76 -17.01 13.64
C ASP A 69 -5.17 -17.61 13.58
N LYS A 70 -6.20 -16.79 13.34
CA LYS A 70 -7.60 -17.22 13.21
C LYS A 70 -7.76 -18.40 12.25
N MET A 71 -7.06 -18.35 11.11
CA MET A 71 -7.12 -19.37 10.06
C MET A 71 -6.56 -20.74 10.46
N THR A 72 -5.73 -20.81 11.50
CA THR A 72 -5.11 -22.07 11.95
C THR A 72 -5.68 -22.53 13.30
N ARG A 73 -6.21 -21.62 14.11
CA ARG A 73 -6.73 -21.91 15.45
C ARG A 73 -8.15 -22.46 15.45
N GLU A 74 -8.98 -22.02 14.52
CA GLU A 74 -10.41 -22.35 14.49
C GLU A 74 -10.70 -23.54 13.57
N GLU A 75 -11.71 -24.35 13.91
CA GLU A 75 -12.10 -25.51 13.08
C GLU A 75 -12.71 -25.08 11.74
N TYR A 76 -13.49 -23.99 11.73
CA TYR A 76 -14.14 -23.43 10.55
C TYR A 76 -13.94 -21.91 10.46
N PRO A 77 -12.73 -21.44 10.11
CA PRO A 77 -12.42 -20.01 10.09
C PRO A 77 -13.08 -19.31 8.90
N ILE A 78 -13.63 -18.11 9.14
CA ILE A 78 -14.25 -17.27 8.10
C ILE A 78 -13.48 -15.95 8.01
N MET A 79 -12.99 -15.58 6.83
CA MET A 79 -12.36 -14.27 6.61
C MET A 79 -13.39 -13.21 6.20
N SER A 80 -13.20 -11.98 6.68
CA SER A 80 -13.82 -10.81 6.03
C SER A 80 -13.13 -10.47 4.71
N GLU A 81 -13.80 -9.68 3.87
CA GLU A 81 -13.23 -9.24 2.59
C GLU A 81 -11.91 -8.49 2.79
N THR A 82 -11.83 -7.61 3.79
CA THR A 82 -10.61 -6.86 4.10
C THR A 82 -9.48 -7.79 4.54
N GLN A 83 -9.77 -8.80 5.37
CA GLN A 83 -8.78 -9.80 5.78
C GLN A 83 -8.27 -10.61 4.59
N ARG A 84 -9.16 -10.98 3.67
CA ARG A 84 -8.78 -11.66 2.43
C ARG A 84 -7.88 -10.79 1.56
N GLU A 85 -8.21 -9.51 1.39
CA GLU A 85 -7.38 -8.58 0.64
C GLU A 85 -5.98 -8.40 1.24
N GLU A 86 -5.90 -8.25 2.57
CA GLU A 86 -4.62 -8.14 3.28
C GLU A 86 -3.77 -9.40 3.16
N ARG A 87 -4.40 -10.57 3.20
CA ARG A 87 -3.74 -11.84 2.93
C ARG A 87 -3.16 -11.88 1.52
N ILE A 88 -3.97 -11.58 0.50
CA ILE A 88 -3.52 -11.57 -0.91
C ILE A 88 -2.38 -10.57 -1.11
N LYS A 89 -2.42 -9.39 -0.47
CA LYS A 89 -1.33 -8.40 -0.52
C LYS A 89 -0.03 -8.90 0.09
N SER A 90 -0.12 -9.81 1.07
CA SER A 90 1.02 -10.39 1.78
C SER A 90 1.54 -11.68 1.13
N GLU A 91 0.77 -12.28 0.22
CA GLU A 91 1.20 -13.45 -0.54
C GLU A 91 2.35 -13.08 -1.50
N ALA A 92 3.25 -14.03 -1.71
CA ALA A 92 4.34 -13.84 -2.66
C ALA A 92 3.77 -13.59 -4.06
N SER A 93 4.27 -12.57 -4.75
CA SER A 93 3.82 -12.28 -6.11
C SER A 93 4.04 -13.50 -7.00
N GLU A 94 3.08 -13.82 -7.86
CA GLU A 94 3.19 -14.90 -8.85
C GLU A 94 4.45 -14.77 -9.72
N LYS A 95 4.86 -13.53 -10.01
CA LYS A 95 6.12 -13.19 -10.68
C LYS A 95 7.38 -13.73 -10.00
N LEU A 96 7.34 -13.89 -8.67
CA LEU A 96 8.43 -14.49 -7.93
C LEU A 96 8.55 -15.99 -8.29
N ALA A 97 7.43 -16.69 -8.47
CA ALA A 97 7.41 -18.08 -8.89
C ALA A 97 7.85 -18.26 -10.36
N GLU A 98 7.58 -17.28 -11.23
CA GLU A 98 8.10 -17.29 -12.61
C GLU A 98 9.60 -17.05 -12.68
N GLU A 99 10.11 -16.13 -11.85
CA GLU A 99 11.52 -15.72 -11.88
C GLU A 99 12.44 -16.68 -11.10
N TYR A 100 11.92 -17.40 -10.12
CA TYR A 100 12.72 -18.33 -9.30
C TYR A 100 12.43 -19.79 -9.66
N GLY A 101 13.48 -20.53 -10.02
CA GLY A 101 13.38 -21.96 -10.21
C GLY A 101 13.22 -22.71 -8.88
N ALA A 102 12.79 -23.98 -8.95
CA ALA A 102 12.71 -24.87 -7.79
C ALA A 102 14.06 -25.11 -7.09
N ASP A 103 15.17 -24.79 -7.77
CA ASP A 103 16.54 -24.79 -7.26
C ASP A 103 16.89 -23.53 -6.44
N GLY A 104 15.94 -22.59 -6.30
CA GLY A 104 16.11 -21.33 -5.59
C GLY A 104 16.91 -20.28 -6.37
N ARG A 105 17.25 -20.54 -7.65
CA ARG A 105 18.00 -19.59 -8.48
C ARG A 105 17.06 -18.61 -9.16
N ASN A 106 17.50 -17.35 -9.25
CA ASN A 106 16.79 -16.29 -9.96
C ASN A 106 17.18 -16.30 -11.45
N TYR A 107 16.22 -16.60 -12.32
CA TYR A 107 16.33 -16.66 -13.78
C TYR A 107 15.83 -15.38 -14.48
N LYS A 108 15.48 -14.33 -13.72
CA LYS A 108 15.11 -13.04 -14.27
C LYS A 108 16.23 -12.48 -15.15
N VAL A 109 15.87 -11.92 -16.30
CA VAL A 109 16.80 -11.12 -17.12
C VAL A 109 17.40 -10.02 -16.23
N PRO A 110 18.74 -9.91 -16.12
CA PRO A 110 19.42 -8.98 -15.24
C PRO A 110 19.19 -7.54 -15.71
N THR A 111 18.08 -6.97 -15.28
CA THR A 111 17.68 -5.59 -15.57
C THR A 111 18.14 -4.71 -14.42
N ARG A 112 18.84 -3.63 -14.75
CA ARG A 112 19.28 -2.68 -13.73
C ARG A 112 18.06 -2.02 -13.09
N ARG A 113 17.87 -2.22 -11.79
CA ARG A 113 16.79 -1.53 -11.05
C ARG A 113 16.91 -0.02 -11.20
N LYS A 114 15.76 0.67 -11.25
CA LYS A 114 15.75 2.12 -11.09
C LYS A 114 16.27 2.45 -9.68
N ARG A 115 17.10 3.48 -9.59
CA ARG A 115 17.60 3.96 -8.30
C ARG A 115 16.45 4.62 -7.56
N SER A 116 16.46 4.54 -6.23
CA SER A 116 15.54 5.32 -5.40
C SER A 116 15.89 6.81 -5.51
N SER A 117 14.91 7.69 -5.26
CA SER A 117 15.12 9.15 -5.17
C SER A 117 16.29 9.52 -4.26
N TYR A 118 16.45 8.81 -3.14
CA TYR A 118 17.58 9.02 -2.22
C TYR A 118 18.93 8.71 -2.86
N GLU A 119 19.03 7.57 -3.55
CA GLU A 119 20.25 7.12 -4.21
C GLU A 119 20.62 8.02 -5.39
N GLU A 120 19.63 8.51 -6.14
CA GLU A 120 19.86 9.48 -7.21
C GLU A 120 20.44 10.77 -6.65
N LYS A 121 19.87 11.31 -5.56
CA LYS A 121 20.40 12.52 -4.90
C LYS A 121 21.84 12.32 -4.41
N PHE A 122 22.17 11.14 -3.89
CA PHE A 122 23.53 10.82 -3.45
C PHE A 122 24.52 10.80 -4.63
N VAL A 123 24.17 10.10 -5.72
CA VAL A 123 25.00 10.03 -6.94
C VAL A 123 25.16 11.42 -7.56
N ASP A 124 24.09 12.19 -7.65
CA ASP A 124 24.10 13.56 -8.19
C ASP A 124 24.97 14.48 -7.34
N ARG A 125 24.89 14.39 -6.00
CA ARG A 125 25.77 15.14 -5.10
C ARG A 125 27.26 14.85 -5.38
N ALA A 126 27.62 13.57 -5.49
CA ALA A 126 28.99 13.18 -5.81
C ALA A 126 29.42 13.64 -7.22
N ALA A 127 28.51 13.59 -8.21
CA ALA A 127 28.78 14.07 -9.56
C ALA A 127 28.98 15.58 -9.61
N ARG A 128 28.12 16.36 -8.93
CA ARG A 128 28.23 17.82 -8.82
C ARG A 128 29.53 18.25 -8.14
N ALA A 129 29.96 17.56 -7.08
CA ALA A 129 31.22 17.83 -6.41
C ALA A 129 32.42 17.66 -7.36
N ARG A 130 32.51 16.51 -8.05
CA ARG A 130 33.58 16.27 -9.04
C ARG A 130 33.53 17.25 -10.21
N ASN A 131 32.33 17.61 -10.67
CA ASN A 131 32.17 18.60 -11.74
C ASN A 131 32.65 19.99 -11.31
N LYS A 132 32.42 20.37 -10.04
CA LYS A 132 32.95 21.62 -9.47
C LYS A 132 34.48 21.61 -9.47
N GLU A 133 35.11 20.52 -9.04
CA GLU A 133 36.58 20.39 -9.08
C GLU A 133 37.14 20.44 -10.50
N ARG A 134 36.50 19.76 -11.46
CA ARG A 134 36.89 19.81 -12.88
C ARG A 134 36.79 21.22 -13.44
N ARG A 135 35.72 21.95 -13.11
CA ARG A 135 35.53 23.34 -13.53
C ARG A 135 36.59 24.26 -12.92
N ASN A 136 36.94 24.08 -11.66
CA ASN A 136 38.01 24.86 -11.04
C ASN A 136 39.35 24.63 -11.73
N ARG A 137 39.74 23.35 -11.94
CA ARG A 137 40.96 23.01 -12.69
C ARG A 137 40.98 23.61 -14.10
N TYR A 138 39.86 23.56 -14.81
CA TYR A 138 39.74 24.20 -16.12
C TYR A 138 39.90 25.71 -16.05
N ASN A 139 39.29 26.37 -15.07
CA ASN A 139 39.42 27.81 -14.88
C ASN A 139 40.86 28.22 -14.51
N ASP A 140 41.54 27.42 -13.70
CA ASP A 140 42.94 27.66 -13.32
C ASP A 140 43.85 27.55 -14.54
N PHE A 141 43.63 26.54 -15.40
CA PHE A 141 44.30 26.39 -16.70
C PHE A 141 44.04 27.58 -17.63
N VAL A 142 42.78 28.03 -17.78
CA VAL A 142 42.44 29.18 -18.65
C VAL A 142 43.08 30.47 -18.14
N LYS A 143 43.22 30.62 -16.82
CA LYS A 143 43.82 31.81 -16.20
C LYS A 143 45.35 31.75 -16.11
N GLY A 144 45.98 30.72 -16.67
CA GLY A 144 47.43 30.60 -16.65
C GLY A 144 48.01 30.19 -15.30
N LYS A 145 47.18 29.73 -14.34
CA LYS A 145 47.55 29.45 -12.94
C LYS A 145 47.82 27.97 -12.66
N SER A 146 47.79 27.12 -13.68
CA SER A 146 48.13 25.71 -13.53
C SER A 146 49.63 25.51 -13.64
N GLU A 147 50.17 24.59 -12.85
CA GLU A 147 51.59 24.23 -12.85
C GLU A 147 52.12 23.97 -14.27
N GLY A 148 53.25 24.60 -14.60
CA GLY A 148 53.90 24.47 -15.91
C GLY A 148 53.39 25.45 -16.97
N GLN A 149 52.48 26.35 -16.62
CA GLN A 149 52.12 27.51 -17.45
C GLN A 149 52.85 28.77 -16.97
N PHE A 150 53.06 29.70 -17.90
CA PHE A 150 53.53 31.03 -17.58
C PHE A 150 52.64 32.07 -18.25
N THR A 151 52.46 33.18 -17.57
CA THR A 151 51.75 34.35 -18.08
C THR A 151 52.76 35.47 -18.27
N VAL A 152 52.61 36.27 -19.33
CA VAL A 152 53.49 37.41 -19.61
C VAL A 152 52.66 38.68 -19.62
N ASN A 153 53.07 39.69 -18.87
CA ASN A 153 52.47 41.00 -18.95
C ASN A 153 52.94 41.70 -20.23
N ILE A 154 52.02 41.99 -21.14
CA ILE A 154 52.32 42.53 -22.46
C ILE A 154 52.91 43.96 -22.37
N ALA A 155 52.58 44.73 -21.33
CA ALA A 155 53.05 46.10 -21.17
C ALA A 155 54.44 46.21 -20.52
N THR A 156 54.77 45.31 -19.59
CA THR A 156 56.05 45.34 -18.84
C THR A 156 57.05 44.26 -19.28
N GLY A 157 56.59 43.24 -20.02
CA GLY A 157 57.39 42.09 -20.45
C GLY A 157 57.69 41.09 -19.32
N GLU A 158 57.19 41.32 -18.11
CA GLU A 158 57.46 40.46 -16.96
C GLU A 158 56.75 39.12 -17.08
N LYS A 159 57.51 38.04 -16.91
CA LYS A 159 57.04 36.65 -16.97
C LYS A 159 56.77 36.12 -15.56
N PHE A 160 55.53 35.68 -15.33
CA PHE A 160 55.12 35.01 -14.10
C PHE A 160 54.93 33.52 -14.39
N ILE A 161 55.74 32.69 -13.75
CA ILE A 161 55.67 31.22 -13.82
C ILE A 161 54.82 30.76 -12.63
N HIS A 162 53.84 29.89 -12.89
CA HIS A 162 52.93 29.34 -11.87
C HIS A 162 53.24 27.88 -11.58
#